data_AF-A0A9W8GTE0-F1
#
_entry.id   AF-A0A9W8GTE0-F1
#
_cell.length_a   1.000
_cell.length_b   1.000
_cell.length_c   1.000
_cell.angle_alpha   90.00
_cell.angle_beta   90.00
_cell.angle_gamma   90.00
#
_symmetry.space_group_name_H-M   'P 1'
#
loop_
_entity.id
_entity.type
_entity.pdbx_description
1 polymer ?
#
loop_
_entity_poly.entity_id
_entity_poly.type
_entity_poly.pdbx_seq_one_letter_code
_entity_poly.pdbx_strand_id
1 'polypeptide(L)'
;MEHDYFWHPKYLKPVKKSSEVICGELTKVAVNERESFIRKTVIPSYLGVSNVTDADVASVLRATASGSTKCKLAVGLIVSRLARISWSTDGHSGVDVGLYAYGRGTEKLRGSYENTQVGEFLRDYLQVDLAPVTKGLSNQLTEQPGFEWARAPPSIVTRRNVDKHSSGSAAAAAHHAQLDSYHPLHYQDSHNH
;
A
#
# COMPACT_ATOMS: atom_id res chain seq x y z
N MET A 1 -29.65 -8.25 -12.97
CA MET A 1 -28.75 -7.52 -12.06
C MET A 1 -28.46 -6.19 -12.73
N GLU A 2 -28.85 -5.09 -12.10
CA GLU A 2 -28.57 -3.74 -12.59
C GLU A 2 -27.12 -3.39 -12.23
N HIS A 3 -26.34 -2.94 -13.21
CA HIS A 3 -24.95 -2.53 -12.97
C HIS A 3 -24.94 -1.09 -12.44
N ASP A 4 -24.67 -0.92 -11.16
CA ASP A 4 -24.52 0.38 -10.50
C ASP A 4 -23.16 1.01 -10.86
N TYR A 5 -23.15 1.99 -11.76
CA TYR A 5 -21.94 2.77 -12.15
C TYR A 5 -21.74 4.02 -11.30
N PHE A 6 -21.93 3.90 -9.98
CA PHE A 6 -21.85 5.05 -9.07
C PHE A 6 -20.50 5.13 -8.35
N TRP A 7 -19.93 6.33 -8.31
CA TRP A 7 -18.84 6.71 -7.40
C TRP A 7 -19.30 7.88 -6.53
N HIS A 8 -19.15 7.78 -5.21
CA HIS A 8 -19.69 8.75 -4.25
C HIS A 8 -18.58 9.42 -3.40
N PRO A 9 -17.76 10.30 -4.00
CA PRO A 9 -16.64 10.96 -3.30
C PRO A 9 -17.08 11.82 -2.10
N LYS A 10 -18.37 12.19 -2.03
CA LYS A 10 -18.97 12.90 -0.89
C LYS A 10 -18.79 12.19 0.46
N TYR A 11 -18.60 10.88 0.48
CA TYR A 11 -18.35 10.12 1.71
C TYR A 11 -16.87 10.04 2.10
N LEU A 12 -15.95 10.43 1.20
CA LEU A 12 -14.52 10.51 1.49
C LEU A 12 -14.15 11.86 2.14
N LYS A 13 -14.73 12.95 1.64
CA LYS A 13 -14.46 14.32 2.09
C LYS A 13 -14.60 14.55 3.61
N PRO A 14 -15.62 14.01 4.32
CA PRO A 14 -15.84 14.33 5.73
C PRO A 14 -15.05 13.43 6.69
N VAL A 15 -14.25 12.48 6.20
CA VAL A 15 -13.41 11.62 7.04
C VAL A 15 -12.28 12.47 7.65
N LYS A 16 -12.23 12.53 8.98
CA LYS A 16 -11.29 13.36 9.75
C LYS A 16 -10.16 12.58 10.41
N LYS A 17 -10.31 11.26 10.57
CA LYS A 17 -9.30 10.39 11.18
C LYS A 17 -9.10 9.13 10.34
N SER A 18 -7.85 8.68 10.23
CA SER A 18 -7.52 7.42 9.59
C SER A 18 -7.98 6.23 10.44
N SER A 19 -8.15 5.07 9.82
CA SER A 19 -8.48 3.83 10.52
C SER A 19 -7.41 3.44 11.55
N GLU A 20 -6.13 3.76 11.29
CA GLU A 20 -5.03 3.57 12.25
C GLU A 20 -5.29 4.32 13.57
N VAL A 21 -5.59 5.62 13.48
CA VAL A 21 -5.85 6.47 14.65
C VAL A 21 -7.10 6.00 15.38
N ILE A 22 -8.17 5.71 14.64
CA ILE A 22 -9.44 5.24 15.22
C ILE A 22 -9.23 3.94 16.00
N CYS A 23 -8.56 2.96 15.40
CA CYS A 23 -8.32 1.67 16.03
C CYS A 23 -7.33 1.77 17.21
N GLY A 24 -6.34 2.67 17.14
CA GLY A 24 -5.46 2.98 18.27
C GLY A 24 -6.18 3.69 19.43
N GLU A 25 -7.26 4.42 19.18
CA GLU A 25 -8.13 4.97 20.23
C GLU A 25 -9.05 3.90 20.81
N LEU A 26 -9.66 3.06 19.97
CA LEU A 26 -10.58 2.00 20.40
C LEU A 26 -9.93 0.99 21.35
N THR A 27 -8.64 0.71 21.21
CA THR A 27 -7.90 -0.17 22.15
C THR A 27 -7.81 0.42 23.56
N LYS A 28 -7.83 1.75 23.70
CA LYS A 28 -7.75 2.47 24.97
C LYS A 28 -9.12 2.64 25.64
N VAL A 29 -10.20 2.49 24.88
CA VAL A 29 -11.59 2.57 25.40
C VAL A 29 -11.97 1.24 26.06
N ALA A 30 -12.60 1.33 27.23
CA ALA A 30 -13.10 0.17 27.97
C ALA A 30 -14.11 -0.63 27.13
N VAL A 31 -14.07 -1.96 27.21
CA VAL A 31 -14.84 -2.85 26.31
C VAL A 31 -16.35 -2.53 26.31
N ASN A 32 -16.91 -2.27 27.48
CA ASN A 32 -18.32 -1.91 27.67
C ASN A 32 -18.69 -0.51 27.13
N GLU A 33 -17.73 0.35 26.87
CA GLU A 33 -17.94 1.71 26.34
C GLU A 33 -17.68 1.81 24.82
N ARG A 34 -17.01 0.82 24.23
CA ARG A 34 -16.62 0.82 22.81
C ARG A 34 -17.81 0.99 21.87
N GLU A 35 -18.92 0.31 22.12
CA GLU A 35 -20.11 0.44 21.27
C GLU A 35 -20.63 1.89 21.26
N SER A 36 -20.77 2.49 22.44
CA SER A 36 -21.19 3.89 22.60
C SER A 36 -20.20 4.85 21.90
N PHE A 37 -18.90 4.61 22.05
CA PHE A 37 -17.87 5.41 21.39
C PHE A 37 -17.92 5.28 19.85
N ILE A 38 -18.13 4.07 19.32
CA ILE A 38 -18.28 3.85 17.87
C ILE A 38 -19.51 4.60 17.35
N ARG A 39 -20.64 4.44 18.03
CA ARG A 39 -21.94 5.00 17.62
C ARG A 39 -22.00 6.52 17.71
N LYS A 40 -21.44 7.11 18.77
CA LYS A 40 -21.56 8.55 19.05
C LYS A 40 -20.38 9.38 18.52
N THR A 41 -19.22 8.75 18.34
CA THR A 41 -17.98 9.47 17.99
C THR A 41 -17.40 8.97 16.67
N VAL A 42 -17.08 7.68 16.56
CA VAL A 42 -16.33 7.17 15.40
C VAL A 42 -17.10 7.38 14.09
N ILE A 43 -18.30 6.83 13.98
CA ILE A 43 -19.07 6.87 12.73
C ILE A 43 -19.53 8.30 12.39
N PRO A 44 -20.21 9.04 13.29
CA PRO A 44 -20.71 10.38 12.95
C PRO A 44 -19.62 11.46 12.92
N SER A 45 -18.69 11.46 13.87
CA SER A 45 -17.73 12.57 14.02
C SER A 45 -16.42 12.34 13.28
N TYR A 46 -15.89 11.11 13.27
CA TYR A 46 -14.62 10.80 12.61
C TYR A 46 -14.79 10.38 11.15
N LEU A 47 -15.79 9.56 10.83
CA LEU A 47 -16.07 9.15 9.45
C LEU A 47 -17.03 10.12 8.73
N GLY A 48 -17.74 10.96 9.48
CA GLY A 48 -18.68 11.92 8.90
C GLY A 48 -19.95 11.29 8.34
N VAL A 49 -20.33 10.10 8.85
CA VAL A 49 -21.48 9.33 8.39
C VAL A 49 -22.65 9.56 9.35
N SER A 50 -23.71 10.19 8.86
CA SER A 50 -24.88 10.52 9.67
C SER A 50 -25.77 9.31 10.00
N ASN A 51 -25.90 8.37 9.06
CA ASN A 51 -26.69 7.16 9.26
C ASN A 51 -25.85 6.06 9.92
N VAL A 52 -25.90 5.98 11.24
CA VAL A 52 -25.22 4.94 12.00
C VAL A 52 -26.08 3.67 12.05
N THR A 53 -25.60 2.59 11.43
CA THR A 53 -26.31 1.30 11.42
C THR A 53 -25.75 0.35 12.48
N ASP A 54 -26.59 -0.53 13.02
CA ASP A 54 -26.15 -1.55 13.98
C ASP A 54 -25.18 -2.55 13.34
N ALA A 55 -25.33 -2.81 12.04
CA ALA A 55 -24.40 -3.65 11.29
C ALA A 55 -22.99 -3.03 11.23
N ASP A 56 -22.88 -1.73 10.96
CA ASP A 56 -21.60 -1.02 10.94
C ASP A 56 -20.95 -1.02 12.33
N VAL A 57 -21.72 -0.71 13.38
CA VAL A 57 -21.23 -0.73 14.77
C VAL A 57 -20.75 -2.12 15.18
N ALA A 58 -21.55 -3.16 14.92
CA ALA A 58 -21.19 -4.54 15.24
C ALA A 58 -19.97 -5.02 14.45
N SER A 59 -19.83 -4.62 13.18
CA SER A 59 -18.68 -4.97 12.35
C SER A 59 -17.37 -4.45 12.93
N VAL A 60 -17.34 -3.18 13.34
CA VAL A 60 -16.15 -2.55 13.94
C VAL A 60 -15.87 -3.16 15.30
N LEU A 61 -16.89 -3.34 16.15
CA LEU A 61 -16.73 -3.90 17.48
C LEU A 61 -16.11 -5.31 17.46
N ARG A 62 -16.64 -6.20 16.61
CA ARG A 62 -16.08 -7.56 16.43
C ARG A 62 -14.65 -7.49 15.89
N ALA A 63 -14.40 -6.65 14.89
CA ALA A 63 -13.10 -6.53 14.28
C ALA A 63 -12.04 -5.95 15.24
N THR A 64 -12.42 -5.01 16.12
CA THR A 64 -11.56 -4.51 17.20
C THR A 64 -11.16 -5.62 18.17
N ALA A 65 -12.08 -6.52 18.51
CA ALA A 65 -11.76 -7.68 19.35
C ALA A 65 -10.81 -8.68 18.67
N SER A 66 -10.83 -8.76 17.33
CA SER A 66 -9.95 -9.64 16.54
C SER A 66 -8.57 -9.05 16.23
N GLY A 67 -8.29 -7.81 16.64
CA GLY A 67 -6.98 -7.17 16.51
C GLY A 67 -6.91 -5.97 15.57
N SER A 68 -5.79 -5.26 15.62
CA SER A 68 -5.60 -3.94 14.96
C SER A 68 -5.85 -4.00 13.45
N THR A 69 -5.27 -4.97 12.74
CA THR A 69 -5.45 -5.09 11.28
C THR A 69 -6.91 -5.27 10.88
N LYS A 70 -7.66 -6.14 11.56
CA LYS A 70 -9.07 -6.37 11.28
C LYS A 70 -9.91 -5.14 11.59
N CYS A 71 -9.63 -4.48 12.72
CA CYS A 71 -10.26 -3.20 13.05
C CYS A 71 -10.09 -2.17 11.93
N LYS A 72 -8.86 -1.99 11.42
CA LYS A 72 -8.55 -0.99 10.40
C LYS A 72 -9.29 -1.25 9.10
N LEU A 73 -9.38 -2.52 8.70
CA LEU A 73 -10.16 -2.96 7.54
C LEU A 73 -11.65 -2.68 7.74
N ALA A 74 -12.24 -3.07 8.88
CA ALA A 74 -13.66 -2.85 9.14
C ALA A 74 -14.05 -1.36 9.10
N VAL A 75 -13.24 -0.49 9.71
CA VAL A 75 -13.45 0.96 9.66
C VAL A 75 -13.35 1.50 8.22
N GLY A 76 -12.34 1.08 7.46
CA GLY A 76 -12.18 1.48 6.06
C GLY A 76 -13.29 0.99 5.14
N LEU A 77 -13.85 -0.20 5.41
CA LEU A 77 -14.92 -0.79 4.61
C LEU A 77 -16.26 -0.04 4.74
N ILE A 78 -16.54 0.59 5.89
CA ILE A 78 -17.73 1.44 6.04
C ILE A 78 -17.71 2.57 5.01
N VAL A 79 -16.60 3.32 4.96
CA VAL A 79 -16.44 4.43 4.02
C VAL A 79 -16.35 3.92 2.58
N SER A 80 -15.65 2.80 2.34
CA SER A 80 -15.50 2.22 1.01
C SER A 80 -16.85 1.83 0.39
N ARG A 81 -17.70 1.16 1.18
CA ARG A 81 -19.07 0.79 0.79
C ARG A 81 -19.92 2.01 0.44
N LEU A 82 -19.88 3.06 1.27
CA LEU A 82 -20.64 4.28 1.03
C LEU A 82 -20.13 5.05 -0.19
N ALA A 83 -18.81 5.12 -0.37
CA ALA A 83 -18.15 5.79 -1.48
C ALA A 83 -18.21 5.01 -2.81
N ARG A 84 -18.68 3.75 -2.77
CA ARG A 84 -18.69 2.81 -3.90
C ARG A 84 -17.29 2.61 -4.50
N ILE A 85 -16.34 2.36 -3.62
CA ILE A 85 -14.97 1.95 -3.98
C ILE A 85 -14.67 0.58 -3.40
N SER A 86 -13.84 -0.19 -4.09
CA SER A 86 -13.47 -1.55 -3.71
C SER A 86 -11.97 -1.75 -3.90
N TRP A 87 -11.45 -2.77 -3.22
CA TRP A 87 -10.04 -3.15 -3.24
C TRP A 87 -9.95 -4.62 -3.67
N SER A 88 -9.04 -4.94 -4.59
CA SER A 88 -8.84 -6.30 -5.09
C SER A 88 -7.76 -7.07 -4.33
N THR A 89 -6.86 -6.37 -3.64
CA THR A 89 -5.75 -6.95 -2.90
C THR A 89 -5.37 -6.04 -1.73
N ASP A 90 -4.74 -6.61 -0.71
CA ASP A 90 -4.03 -5.91 0.35
C ASP A 90 -2.54 -5.69 0.04
N GLY A 91 -2.08 -6.17 -1.12
CA GLY A 91 -0.71 -6.02 -1.65
C GLY A 91 -0.61 -5.03 -2.81
N HIS A 92 0.43 -5.22 -3.63
CA HIS A 92 0.69 -4.37 -4.81
C HIS A 92 0.03 -4.93 -6.08
N SER A 93 -0.17 -4.04 -7.05
CA SER A 93 -0.55 -4.38 -8.43
C SER A 93 0.49 -3.86 -9.40
N GLY A 94 0.80 -4.61 -10.45
CA GLY A 94 1.81 -4.26 -11.47
C GLY A 94 1.30 -3.39 -12.62
N VAL A 95 0.35 -2.49 -12.36
CA VAL A 95 -0.16 -1.56 -13.38
C VAL A 95 0.82 -0.40 -13.59
N ASP A 96 0.91 0.10 -14.83
CA ASP A 96 1.69 1.30 -15.13
C ASP A 96 1.19 2.51 -14.32
N VAL A 97 2.12 3.36 -13.88
CA VAL A 97 1.83 4.57 -13.09
C VAL A 97 2.20 5.84 -13.86
N GLY A 98 1.48 6.93 -13.57
CA GLY A 98 1.75 8.23 -14.22
C GLY A 98 3.09 8.84 -13.77
N LEU A 99 3.90 9.27 -14.74
CA LEU A 99 5.12 10.05 -14.51
C LEU A 99 4.82 11.55 -14.69
N TYR A 100 5.06 12.34 -13.64
CA TYR A 100 4.86 13.79 -13.65
C TYR A 100 6.20 14.51 -13.46
N ALA A 101 6.52 15.43 -14.38
CA ALA A 101 7.76 16.20 -14.34
C ALA A 101 7.51 17.65 -14.76
N TYR A 102 8.19 18.59 -14.11
CA TYR A 102 8.08 20.03 -14.38
C TYR A 102 9.45 20.69 -14.34
N GLY A 103 9.71 21.60 -15.28
CA GLY A 103 10.97 22.33 -15.39
C GLY A 103 11.58 22.24 -16.79
N ARG A 104 12.81 22.75 -16.93
CA ARG A 104 13.57 22.68 -18.19
C ARG A 104 13.95 21.22 -18.47
N GLY A 105 13.90 20.78 -19.72
CA GLY A 105 14.39 19.46 -20.11
C GLY A 105 13.39 18.32 -19.87
N THR A 106 12.28 18.57 -19.15
CA THR A 106 11.29 17.54 -18.81
C THR A 106 10.42 17.14 -19.99
N GLU A 107 10.45 17.88 -21.11
CA GLU A 107 9.84 17.47 -22.37
C GLU A 107 10.36 16.12 -22.87
N LYS A 108 11.57 15.73 -22.46
CA LYS A 108 12.19 14.43 -22.73
C LYS A 108 11.60 13.27 -21.93
N LEU A 109 10.68 13.51 -21.01
CA LEU A 109 9.98 12.49 -20.21
C LEU A 109 8.53 12.27 -20.67
N ARG A 110 8.15 12.79 -21.84
CA ARG A 110 6.82 12.57 -22.41
C ARG A 110 6.73 11.18 -23.04
N GLY A 111 5.68 10.45 -22.67
CA GLY A 111 5.43 9.09 -23.18
C GLY A 111 5.61 8.04 -22.09
N SER A 112 5.80 6.80 -22.51
CA SER A 112 6.03 5.66 -21.62
C SER A 112 7.51 5.48 -21.34
N TYR A 113 7.85 5.31 -20.06
CA TYR A 113 9.23 5.09 -19.60
C TYR A 113 9.25 3.97 -18.58
N GLU A 114 10.26 3.12 -18.68
CA GLU A 114 10.65 2.21 -17.61
C GLU A 114 11.16 3.02 -16.41
N ASN A 115 10.95 2.49 -15.20
CA ASN A 115 11.39 3.17 -13.98
C ASN A 115 12.91 3.42 -13.92
N THR A 116 13.71 2.58 -14.58
CA THR A 116 15.16 2.72 -14.70
C THR A 116 15.57 3.95 -15.52
N GLN A 117 14.79 4.29 -16.55
CA GLN A 117 15.09 5.40 -17.45
C GLN A 117 14.92 6.76 -16.77
N VAL A 118 14.13 6.86 -15.70
CA VAL A 118 14.05 8.06 -14.87
C VAL A 118 15.41 8.37 -14.22
N GLY A 119 16.11 7.32 -13.76
CA GLY A 119 17.45 7.46 -13.19
C GLY A 119 18.49 7.90 -14.24
N GLU A 120 18.40 7.36 -15.45
CA GLU A 120 19.26 7.76 -16.58
C GLU A 120 19.01 9.23 -16.97
N PHE A 121 17.74 9.64 -17.03
CA PHE A 121 17.38 11.04 -17.27
C PHE A 121 17.99 11.97 -16.21
N LEU A 122 17.87 11.63 -14.93
CA LEU A 122 18.42 12.44 -13.84
C LEU A 122 19.94 12.53 -13.89
N ARG A 123 20.62 11.42 -14.22
CA ARG A 123 22.07 11.39 -14.43
C ARG A 123 22.48 12.40 -15.51
N ASP A 124 21.83 12.34 -16.66
CA ASP A 124 22.16 13.18 -17.81
C ASP A 124 21.78 14.64 -17.57
N TYR A 125 20.64 14.88 -16.92
CA TYR A 125 20.14 16.21 -16.58
C TYR A 125 21.06 16.93 -15.60
N LEU A 126 21.53 16.22 -14.55
CA LEU A 126 22.43 16.76 -13.53
C LEU A 126 23.92 16.68 -13.92
N GLN A 127 24.24 16.02 -15.03
CA GLN A 127 25.62 15.80 -15.51
C GLN A 127 26.50 15.11 -14.45
N VAL A 128 25.97 14.10 -13.78
CA VAL A 128 26.68 13.35 -12.72
C VAL A 128 27.23 12.02 -13.23
N ASP A 129 28.45 11.67 -12.82
CA ASP A 129 29.02 10.35 -13.08
C ASP A 129 28.72 9.39 -11.92
N LEU A 130 27.91 8.38 -12.19
CA LEU A 130 27.51 7.38 -11.20
C LEU A 130 28.49 6.20 -11.13
N ALA A 131 29.42 6.03 -12.07
CA ALA A 131 30.30 4.87 -12.13
C ALA A 131 31.21 4.72 -10.88
N PRO A 132 31.87 5.79 -10.38
CA PRO A 132 32.71 5.68 -9.20
C PRO A 132 31.91 5.31 -7.94
N VAL A 133 30.73 5.94 -7.77
CA VAL A 133 29.86 5.69 -6.61
C VAL A 133 29.26 4.29 -6.67
N THR A 134 28.81 3.84 -7.84
CA THR A 134 28.27 2.49 -8.04
C THR A 134 29.30 1.42 -7.69
N LYS A 135 30.56 1.62 -8.10
CA LYS A 135 31.68 0.73 -7.73
C LYS A 135 31.99 0.74 -6.23
N GLY A 136 31.83 1.88 -5.56
CA GLY A 136 31.95 1.97 -4.11
C GLY A 136 30.87 1.18 -3.40
N LEU A 137 29.61 1.36 -3.80
CA LEU A 137 28.43 0.74 -3.19
C LEU A 137 28.35 -0.77 -3.43
N SER A 138 28.84 -1.28 -4.56
CA SER A 138 28.82 -2.72 -4.84
C SER A 138 29.66 -3.58 -3.89
N ASN A 139 30.63 -2.95 -3.23
CA ASN A 139 31.45 -3.61 -2.22
C ASN A 139 30.88 -3.48 -0.81
N GLN A 140 29.77 -2.76 -0.65
CA GLN A 140 29.09 -2.63 0.63
C GLN A 140 28.00 -3.69 0.76
N LEU A 141 27.98 -4.33 1.93
CA LEU A 141 26.83 -5.13 2.34
C LEU A 141 25.71 -4.17 2.71
N THR A 142 24.55 -4.35 2.08
CA THR A 142 23.35 -3.62 2.46
C THR A 142 22.47 -4.55 3.27
N GLU A 143 22.22 -4.19 4.53
CA GLU A 143 21.21 -4.85 5.36
C GLU A 143 19.91 -4.06 5.23
N GLN A 144 18.92 -4.64 4.59
CA GLN A 144 17.57 -4.10 4.64
C GLN A 144 16.87 -4.70 5.86
N PRO A 145 16.42 -3.90 6.83
CA PRO A 145 15.64 -4.41 7.94
C PRO A 145 14.35 -5.02 7.39
N GLY A 146 14.03 -6.23 7.82
CA GLY A 146 12.76 -6.88 7.54
C GLY A 146 11.63 -6.06 8.15
N PHE A 147 10.56 -5.86 7.39
CA PHE A 147 9.35 -5.26 7.94
C PHE A 147 8.52 -6.35 8.63
N GLU A 148 8.08 -6.15 9.87
CA GLU A 148 7.30 -7.13 10.64
C GLU A 148 6.03 -7.62 9.92
N TRP A 149 5.49 -6.82 8.99
CA TRP A 149 4.30 -7.16 8.21
C TRP A 149 4.61 -7.93 6.93
N ALA A 150 5.86 -7.93 6.45
CA ALA A 150 6.30 -8.77 5.36
C ALA A 150 6.73 -10.13 5.94
N ARG A 151 6.40 -11.25 5.30
CA ARG A 151 6.98 -12.57 5.65
C ARG A 151 8.48 -12.67 5.29
N ALA A 152 9.16 -11.53 5.22
CA ALA A 152 10.58 -11.41 4.92
C ALA A 152 11.42 -11.76 6.17
N PRO A 153 12.64 -12.30 6.00
CA PRO A 153 13.54 -12.50 7.13
C PRO A 153 13.83 -11.16 7.85
N PRO A 154 14.19 -11.20 9.16
CA PRO A 154 14.42 -10.01 9.99
C PRO A 154 15.44 -9.03 9.42
N SER A 155 16.35 -9.52 8.57
CA SER A 155 17.16 -8.72 7.68
C SER A 155 17.43 -9.46 6.38
N ILE A 156 17.43 -8.72 5.27
CA ILE A 156 17.93 -9.19 3.98
C ILE A 156 19.29 -8.56 3.75
N VAL A 157 20.33 -9.40 3.74
CA VAL A 157 21.69 -8.97 3.41
C VAL A 157 21.92 -9.17 1.91
N THR A 158 22.15 -8.08 1.19
CA THR A 158 22.44 -8.14 -0.25
C THR A 158 23.78 -7.49 -0.56
N ARG A 159 24.47 -8.04 -1.56
CA ARG A 159 25.65 -7.43 -2.19
C ARG A 159 25.37 -7.33 -3.69
N ARG A 160 25.48 -6.12 -4.25
CA ARG A 160 25.39 -5.94 -5.70
C ARG A 160 26.69 -6.42 -6.35
N ASN A 161 26.63 -7.44 -7.19
CA ASN A 161 27.80 -7.95 -7.91
C ASN A 161 27.89 -7.27 -9.30
N VAL A 162 28.90 -6.40 -9.50
CA VAL A 162 29.01 -5.54 -10.71
C VAL A 162 29.66 -6.27 -11.89
N ASP A 163 30.27 -7.44 -11.64
CA ASP A 163 31.02 -8.18 -12.65
C ASP A 163 30.14 -8.89 -13.72
N LYS A 164 28.80 -8.75 -13.63
CA LYS A 164 27.83 -9.31 -14.60
C LYS A 164 27.14 -8.26 -15.48
N HIS A 165 27.83 -7.17 -15.82
CA HIS A 165 27.43 -6.28 -16.91
C HIS A 165 28.19 -6.58 -18.20
N SER A 166 28.01 -7.80 -18.73
CA SER A 166 28.05 -8.02 -20.16
C SER A 166 26.91 -8.97 -20.52
N SER A 167 26.01 -8.48 -21.37
CA SER A 167 24.80 -9.13 -21.91
C SER A 167 23.59 -9.31 -20.96
N GLY A 168 22.52 -8.57 -21.29
CA GLY A 168 21.11 -8.99 -21.29
C GLY A 168 20.52 -9.86 -20.17
N SER A 169 19.45 -9.35 -19.56
CA SER A 169 18.33 -10.08 -18.93
C SER A 169 18.55 -10.83 -17.59
N ALA A 170 19.74 -11.34 -17.26
CA ALA A 170 19.86 -12.30 -16.15
C ALA A 170 19.84 -11.67 -14.72
N ALA A 171 20.42 -10.48 -14.53
CA ALA A 171 20.49 -9.86 -13.20
C ALA A 171 19.16 -9.21 -12.76
N ALA A 172 18.41 -8.65 -13.72
CA ALA A 172 17.03 -8.20 -13.48
C ALA A 172 16.11 -9.40 -13.23
N ALA A 173 16.29 -10.50 -13.97
CA ALA A 173 15.52 -11.74 -13.76
C ALA A 173 15.76 -12.39 -12.39
N ALA A 174 16.99 -12.36 -11.86
CA ALA A 174 17.28 -12.91 -10.52
C ALA A 174 16.64 -12.08 -9.39
N HIS A 175 16.55 -10.75 -9.55
CA HIS A 175 15.88 -9.88 -8.58
C HIS A 175 14.35 -9.94 -8.70
N HIS A 176 13.81 -10.14 -9.92
CA HIS A 176 12.38 -10.36 -10.15
C HIS A 176 11.91 -11.72 -9.65
N ALA A 177 12.66 -12.81 -9.90
CA ALA A 177 12.29 -14.15 -9.44
C ALA A 177 12.20 -14.25 -7.90
N GLN A 178 13.03 -13.47 -7.19
CA GLN A 178 12.96 -13.41 -5.74
C GLN A 178 11.70 -12.66 -5.28
N LEU A 179 11.33 -11.56 -5.94
CA LEU A 179 10.08 -10.81 -5.68
C LEU A 179 8.82 -11.62 -6.03
N ASP A 180 8.83 -12.35 -7.14
CA ASP A 180 7.70 -13.20 -7.58
C ASP A 180 7.41 -14.35 -6.60
N SER A 181 8.44 -14.86 -5.93
CA SER A 181 8.30 -15.90 -4.89
C SER A 181 7.65 -15.40 -3.58
N TYR A 182 7.46 -14.09 -3.42
CA TYR A 182 6.83 -13.48 -2.25
C TYR A 182 5.32 -13.20 -2.43
N HIS A 183 4.73 -13.50 -3.59
CA HIS A 183 3.29 -13.41 -3.76
C HIS A 183 2.56 -14.55 -3.00
N PRO A 184 1.51 -14.26 -2.22
CA PRO A 184 0.75 -15.30 -1.55
C PRO A 184 0.07 -16.20 -2.58
N LEU A 185 0.27 -17.51 -2.43
CA LEU A 185 -0.62 -18.53 -3.00
C LEU A 185 -2.08 -18.17 -2.68
N HIS A 186 -2.91 -18.27 -3.71
CA HIS A 186 -4.34 -18.05 -3.75
C HIS A 186 -5.08 -18.20 -2.41
N TYR A 187 -5.86 -17.19 -2.04
CA TYR A 187 -7.00 -17.37 -1.14
C TYR A 187 -7.97 -18.32 -1.85
N GLN A 188 -8.04 -19.58 -1.38
CA GLN A 188 -9.07 -20.51 -1.80
C GLN A 188 -10.39 -20.05 -1.20
N ASP A 189 -11.30 -19.59 -2.06
CA ASP A 189 -12.71 -19.48 -1.73
C ASP A 189 -13.24 -20.88 -1.36
N SER A 190 -13.46 -21.12 -0.08
CA SER A 190 -14.34 -22.20 0.37
C SER A 190 -15.78 -21.68 0.37
N HIS A 191 -16.36 -21.57 -0.82
CA HIS A 191 -17.81 -21.59 -1.01
C HIS A 191 -18.14 -22.86 -1.80
N ASN A 192 -18.30 -23.96 -1.06
CA ASN A 192 -19.06 -25.10 -1.56
C ASN A 192 -20.55 -24.81 -1.29
N HIS A 193 -21.32 -24.98 -2.35
CA HIS A 193 -22.77 -25.02 -2.52
C HIS A 193 -23.68 -25.00 -1.28
#